data_AF-A0A7C3GRA9-F1
#
_entry.id   AF-A0A7C3GRA9-F1
#
_cell.length_a   1.000
_cell.length_b   1.000
_cell.length_c   1.000
_cell.angle_alpha   90.00
_cell.angle_beta   90.00
_cell.angle_gamma   90.00
#
_symmetry.space_group_name_H-M   'P 1'
#
loop_
_entity.id
_entity.type
_entity.pdbx_description
1 polymer ?
#
loop_
_entity_poly.entity_id
_entity_poly.type
_entity_poly.pdbx_seq_one_letter_code
_entity_poly.pdbx_strand_id
1 'polypeptide(L)'
;HPRPSANDNASGSAAALEAARTLHTLIDRDDLPRPRRTLRFLWVPEMTGTFAYLAGREETLDRIVAGLNLDMVGEDQRQTGASWLIEQPPDAAASFAPMLLGWLRDQLLGLKGMDDVSATHTGLGSYPLYRQAEVGFSGGSDHMIFADPSVGVPMPMLIQWPDRFYHTAADTPDRTDPHSLGRAATLAAAYAYWLAAAGTQEAAWLGYEMTARFKTRLTQTAQAAVTEALSRDDGASLAQTLADLDRRLAYLLDRHKAALDTLRRLAPVGCPIAPLQAEAERLARRELAWAKEAVDLRGATLSLDGLPDPPRHALSPAEQEAAGLIPRRRMRGPIYLPHYLGRLDEEDREAWRRLLKARKDMAHYTLTILALYWADGQRSLLEIADLVEMETGRRDVELLLVYFRLLAKLDLLDWQEGKTNRI
;
A
#
# COMPACT_ATOMS: atom_id res chain seq x y z
N HIS A 1 -11.34 21.55 0.16
CA HIS A 1 -10.92 22.30 1.37
C HIS A 1 -11.89 23.44 1.70
N PRO A 2 -12.18 23.70 2.99
CA PRO A 2 -13.10 24.76 3.44
C PRO A 2 -12.59 26.19 3.20
N ARG A 3 -11.27 26.36 2.94
CA ARG A 3 -10.60 27.60 2.50
C ARG A 3 -9.39 27.23 1.63
N PRO A 4 -8.81 28.16 0.85
CA PRO A 4 -7.50 27.98 0.24
C PRO A 4 -6.44 27.73 1.32
N SER A 5 -5.56 26.77 1.09
CA SER A 5 -4.51 26.34 2.01
C SER A 5 -3.21 26.12 1.24
N ALA A 6 -2.08 26.30 1.92
CA ALA A 6 -0.77 26.25 1.27
C ALA A 6 -0.26 24.82 1.06
N ASN A 7 -0.34 23.95 2.07
CA ASN A 7 0.03 22.55 1.92
C ASN A 7 -1.10 21.70 1.40
N ASP A 8 -2.26 21.72 2.07
CA ASP A 8 -3.43 20.93 1.71
C ASP A 8 -4.39 21.76 0.83
N ASN A 9 -4.27 21.82 -0.50
CA ASN A 9 -3.52 20.91 -1.36
C ASN A 9 -2.60 21.65 -2.37
N ALA A 10 -2.36 22.96 -2.16
CA ALA A 10 -1.64 23.77 -3.15
C ALA A 10 -0.17 23.32 -3.34
N SER A 11 0.47 22.75 -2.32
CA SER A 11 1.84 22.23 -2.41
C SER A 11 1.97 21.08 -3.42
N GLY A 12 1.06 20.11 -3.39
CA GLY A 12 1.00 19.01 -4.36
C GLY A 12 0.72 19.52 -5.77
N SER A 13 -0.20 20.48 -5.89
CA SER A 13 -0.52 21.14 -7.16
C SER A 13 0.68 21.88 -7.76
N ALA A 14 1.45 22.58 -6.93
CA ALA A 14 2.65 23.31 -7.33
C ALA A 14 3.79 22.37 -7.73
N ALA A 15 4.03 21.30 -6.98
CA ALA A 15 5.03 20.29 -7.30
C ALA A 15 4.70 19.57 -8.62
N ALA A 16 3.44 19.23 -8.86
CA ALA A 16 2.98 18.64 -10.13
C ALA A 16 3.21 19.60 -11.32
N LEU A 17 2.92 20.89 -11.15
CA LEU A 17 3.13 21.90 -12.19
C LEU A 17 4.61 22.08 -12.52
N GLU A 18 5.46 22.13 -11.49
CA GLU A 18 6.90 22.28 -11.66
C GLU A 18 7.52 21.04 -12.33
N ALA A 19 7.07 19.84 -11.97
CA ALA A 19 7.46 18.60 -12.65
C ALA A 19 7.06 18.63 -14.13
N ALA A 20 5.82 19.06 -14.45
CA ALA A 20 5.35 19.19 -15.82
C ALA A 20 6.17 20.19 -16.64
N ARG A 21 6.43 21.38 -16.07
CA ARG A 21 7.22 22.45 -16.70
C ARG A 21 8.66 22.01 -16.96
N THR A 22 9.27 21.32 -15.99
CA THR A 22 10.64 20.80 -16.09
C THR A 22 10.75 19.75 -17.18
N LEU A 23 9.89 18.73 -17.17
CA LEU A 23 9.90 17.69 -18.20
C LEU A 23 9.62 18.25 -19.59
N HIS A 24 8.67 19.19 -19.71
CA HIS A 24 8.42 19.86 -20.97
C HIS A 24 9.66 20.59 -21.50
N THR A 25 10.33 21.36 -20.64
CA THR A 25 11.53 22.12 -21.01
C THR A 25 12.68 21.21 -21.45
N LEU A 26 12.94 20.13 -20.71
CA LEU A 26 14.02 19.19 -21.03
C LEU A 26 13.76 18.41 -22.32
N ILE A 27 12.49 18.06 -22.58
CA ILE A 27 12.11 17.37 -23.83
C ILE A 27 12.17 18.33 -25.02
N ASP A 28 11.72 19.57 -24.87
CA ASP A 28 11.71 20.57 -25.94
C ASP A 28 13.13 21.00 -26.37
N ARG A 29 14.08 20.93 -25.43
CA ARG A 29 15.51 21.22 -25.66
C ARG A 29 16.32 20.01 -26.14
N ASP A 30 15.71 18.85 -26.31
CA ASP A 30 16.37 17.57 -26.60
C ASP A 30 17.39 17.11 -25.53
N ASP A 31 17.34 17.68 -24.31
CA ASP A 31 18.12 17.19 -23.16
C ASP A 31 17.58 15.83 -22.65
N LEU A 32 16.29 15.58 -22.86
CA LEU A 32 15.63 14.28 -22.64
C LEU A 32 14.90 13.82 -23.91
N PRO A 33 15.08 12.56 -24.35
CA PRO A 33 14.30 12.01 -25.44
C PRO A 33 12.79 12.06 -25.18
N ARG A 34 12.00 12.20 -26.25
CA ARG A 34 10.55 12.11 -26.13
C ARG A 34 10.16 10.71 -25.63
N PRO A 35 9.38 10.59 -24.54
CA PRO A 35 9.06 9.29 -23.96
C PRO A 35 8.10 8.48 -24.85
N ARG A 36 8.05 7.17 -24.62
CA ARG A 36 7.24 6.21 -25.39
C ARG A 36 5.75 6.30 -25.05
N ARG A 37 5.42 6.82 -23.87
CA ARG A 37 4.06 6.94 -23.35
C ARG A 37 3.72 8.38 -23.04
N THR A 38 2.43 8.68 -23.06
CA THR A 38 1.90 9.98 -22.69
C THR A 38 2.03 10.23 -21.19
N LEU A 39 2.58 11.39 -20.83
CA LEU A 39 2.52 11.94 -19.48
C LEU A 39 1.21 12.70 -19.29
N ARG A 40 0.54 12.50 -18.16
CA ARG A 40 -0.70 13.20 -17.83
C ARG A 40 -0.62 13.76 -16.41
N PHE A 41 -0.83 15.06 -16.29
CA PHE A 41 -0.93 15.77 -15.03
C PHE A 41 -2.39 16.11 -14.77
N LEU A 42 -2.85 15.85 -13.54
CA LEU A 42 -4.25 16.00 -13.14
C LEU A 42 -4.33 16.97 -11.97
N TRP A 43 -5.20 17.98 -12.08
CA TRP A 43 -5.62 18.84 -10.98
C TRP A 43 -7.13 18.70 -10.87
N VAL A 44 -7.59 18.08 -9.80
CA VAL A 44 -8.99 17.71 -9.60
C VAL A 44 -9.43 18.07 -8.19
N PRO A 45 -10.74 18.34 -7.97
CA PRO A 45 -11.28 18.44 -6.63
C PRO A 45 -11.22 17.09 -5.91
N GLU A 46 -10.32 16.96 -4.95
CA GLU A 46 -10.23 15.78 -4.08
C GLU A 46 -11.56 15.60 -3.31
N MET A 47 -12.20 14.44 -3.29
CA MET A 47 -12.02 13.21 -4.08
C MET A 47 -12.96 13.12 -5.29
N THR A 48 -13.99 13.96 -5.32
CA THR A 48 -15.12 13.88 -6.27
C THR A 48 -14.70 14.05 -7.74
N GLY A 49 -13.68 14.87 -8.00
CA GLY A 49 -13.12 15.08 -9.32
C GLY A 49 -12.44 13.84 -9.88
N THR A 50 -11.76 13.06 -9.03
CA THR A 50 -11.15 11.78 -9.41
C THR A 50 -12.21 10.76 -9.78
N PHE A 51 -13.28 10.63 -8.99
CA PHE A 51 -14.42 9.78 -9.35
C PHE A 51 -15.00 10.17 -10.72
N ALA A 52 -15.27 11.46 -10.94
CA ALA A 52 -15.79 11.94 -12.22
C ALA A 52 -14.83 11.68 -13.40
N TYR A 53 -13.53 11.89 -13.17
CA TYR A 53 -12.49 11.64 -14.18
C TYR A 53 -12.42 10.17 -14.62
N LEU A 54 -12.53 9.25 -13.66
CA LEU A 54 -12.45 7.81 -13.88
C LEU A 54 -13.74 7.23 -14.46
N ALA A 55 -14.91 7.69 -13.99
CA ALA A 55 -16.21 7.28 -14.53
C ALA A 55 -16.33 7.59 -16.03
N GLY A 56 -15.76 8.71 -16.49
CA GLY A 56 -15.69 9.04 -17.91
C GLY A 56 -14.64 8.26 -18.72
N ARG A 57 -13.95 7.28 -18.12
CA ARG A 57 -12.79 6.58 -18.70
C ARG A 57 -12.75 5.09 -18.45
N GLU A 58 -13.86 4.49 -18.00
CA GLU A 58 -13.91 3.07 -17.62
C GLU A 58 -13.37 2.12 -18.69
N GLU A 59 -13.63 2.43 -19.97
CA GLU A 59 -13.17 1.66 -21.15
C GLU A 59 -11.65 1.74 -21.41
N THR A 60 -10.94 2.64 -20.72
CA THR A 60 -9.51 2.93 -20.98
C THR A 60 -8.64 2.87 -19.74
N LEU A 61 -9.17 2.38 -18.61
CA LEU A 61 -8.42 2.26 -17.35
C LEU A 61 -7.19 1.35 -17.48
N ASP A 62 -7.30 0.30 -18.28
CA ASP A 62 -6.22 -0.64 -18.59
C ASP A 62 -5.03 0.01 -19.32
N ARG A 63 -5.27 1.15 -20.00
CA ARG A 63 -4.22 1.95 -20.66
C ARG A 63 -3.41 2.79 -19.68
N ILE A 64 -3.87 2.96 -18.44
CA ILE A 64 -3.14 3.70 -17.40
C ILE A 64 -2.12 2.74 -16.77
N VAL A 65 -0.84 3.01 -16.99
CA VAL A 65 0.26 2.14 -16.56
C VAL A 65 0.44 2.18 -15.04
N ALA A 66 0.58 3.39 -14.50
CA ALA A 66 0.70 3.71 -13.08
C ALA A 66 0.58 5.24 -12.93
N GLY A 67 0.52 5.74 -11.70
CA GLY A 67 0.63 7.16 -11.40
C GLY A 67 1.25 7.42 -10.03
N LEU A 68 1.33 8.70 -9.65
CA LEU A 68 1.84 9.15 -8.36
C LEU A 68 0.89 10.23 -7.84
N ASN A 69 0.34 10.03 -6.65
CA ASN A 69 -0.42 11.07 -5.97
C ASN A 69 0.53 11.98 -5.19
N LEU A 70 0.38 13.29 -5.35
CA LEU A 70 1.14 14.30 -4.61
C LEU A 70 0.19 15.05 -3.71
N ASP A 71 0.25 14.77 -2.42
CA ASP A 71 -0.59 15.41 -1.42
C ASP A 71 0.28 16.02 -0.32
N MET A 72 -0.03 17.24 0.15
CA MET A 72 0.69 17.90 1.25
C MET A 72 2.23 17.75 1.20
N VAL A 73 2.86 17.89 0.03
CA VAL A 73 4.29 17.55 -0.14
C VAL A 73 5.26 18.67 0.28
N GLY A 74 4.74 19.86 0.56
CA GLY A 74 5.53 21.09 0.72
C GLY A 74 5.86 21.49 2.16
N GLU A 75 5.48 20.71 3.17
CA GLU A 75 5.62 21.12 4.57
C GLU A 75 7.07 21.40 5.04
N ASP A 76 7.24 22.44 5.87
CA ASP A 76 8.41 22.62 6.72
C ASP A 76 8.29 21.72 7.97
N GLN A 77 9.01 20.61 7.96
CA GLN A 77 8.97 19.61 9.03
C GLN A 77 9.31 20.14 10.43
N ARG A 78 10.04 21.26 10.54
CA ARG A 78 10.36 21.88 11.84
C ARG A 78 9.14 22.60 12.43
N GLN A 79 8.26 23.09 11.57
CA GLN A 79 7.06 23.82 11.98
C GLN A 79 5.86 22.89 12.15
N THR A 80 5.67 21.95 11.23
CA THR A 80 4.48 21.09 11.19
C THR A 80 4.61 19.87 12.09
N GLY A 81 5.83 19.35 12.26
CA GLY A 81 6.06 18.08 12.92
C GLY A 81 5.93 16.87 11.98
N ALA A 82 5.70 17.07 10.68
CA ALA A 82 5.56 15.99 9.71
C ALA A 82 6.86 15.31 9.28
N SER A 83 6.70 14.14 8.67
CA SER A 83 7.77 13.43 7.97
C SER A 83 7.35 13.23 6.52
N TRP A 84 8.32 13.09 5.61
CA TRP A 84 8.06 12.86 4.20
C TRP A 84 7.88 11.37 3.94
N LEU A 85 6.65 10.97 3.60
CA LEU A 85 6.23 9.59 3.54
C LEU A 85 5.95 9.17 2.10
N ILE A 86 6.44 7.99 1.75
CA ILE A 86 5.87 7.22 0.64
C ILE A 86 4.83 6.28 1.24
N GLU A 87 3.56 6.57 0.99
CA GLU A 87 2.48 5.65 1.31
C GLU A 87 2.33 4.61 0.20
N GLN A 88 2.42 3.35 0.59
CA GLN A 88 2.26 2.21 -0.29
C GLN A 88 0.78 2.05 -0.68
N PRO A 89 0.48 1.63 -1.92
CA PRO A 89 -0.84 1.12 -2.27
C PRO A 89 -1.24 -0.06 -1.35
N PRO A 90 -2.54 -0.37 -1.22
CA PRO A 90 -2.99 -1.54 -0.49
C PRO A 90 -2.42 -2.82 -1.13
N ASP A 91 -2.16 -3.86 -0.34
CA ASP A 91 -1.59 -5.13 -0.83
C ASP A 91 -2.55 -5.85 -1.80
N ALA A 92 -3.85 -5.55 -1.75
CA ALA A 92 -4.84 -5.97 -2.75
C ALA A 92 -4.51 -5.45 -4.17
N ALA A 93 -3.78 -4.33 -4.26
CA ALA A 93 -3.30 -3.68 -5.49
C ALA A 93 -1.76 -3.74 -5.64
N ALA A 94 -1.16 -4.82 -5.15
CA ALA A 94 0.27 -5.08 -5.26
C ALA A 94 0.82 -4.82 -6.68
N SER A 95 1.90 -4.05 -6.78
CA SER A 95 2.41 -3.56 -8.07
C SER A 95 3.89 -3.16 -8.01
N PHE A 96 4.50 -2.93 -9.17
CA PHE A 96 5.86 -2.39 -9.26
C PHE A 96 5.96 -0.91 -8.82
N ALA A 97 4.84 -0.19 -8.80
CA ALA A 97 4.78 1.26 -8.72
C ALA A 97 5.46 1.86 -7.47
N PRO A 98 5.20 1.38 -6.24
CA PRO A 98 5.87 1.92 -5.07
C PRO A 98 7.35 1.53 -5.00
N MET A 99 7.73 0.37 -5.55
CA MET A 99 9.11 -0.12 -5.54
C MET A 99 10.04 0.80 -6.33
N LEU A 100 9.57 1.25 -7.51
CA LEU A 100 10.28 2.25 -8.30
C LEU A 100 10.40 3.59 -7.56
N LEU A 101 9.32 4.04 -6.91
CA LEU A 101 9.32 5.32 -6.18
C LEU A 101 10.32 5.30 -5.02
N GLY A 102 10.32 4.23 -4.22
CA GLY A 102 11.29 4.04 -3.13
C GLY A 102 12.72 3.98 -3.65
N TRP A 103 12.98 3.27 -4.75
CA TRP A 103 14.30 3.24 -5.37
C TRP A 103 14.76 4.63 -5.85
N LEU A 104 13.90 5.37 -6.54
CA LEU A 104 14.21 6.72 -7.03
C LEU A 104 14.48 7.67 -5.86
N ARG A 105 13.72 7.60 -4.78
CA ARG A 105 13.96 8.36 -3.55
C ARG A 105 15.36 8.09 -2.99
N ASP A 106 15.78 6.84 -2.95
CA ASP A 106 17.12 6.48 -2.47
C ASP A 106 18.21 7.06 -3.39
N GLN A 107 17.97 7.12 -4.72
CA GLN A 107 18.89 7.75 -5.66
C GLN A 107 19.01 9.27 -5.48
N LEU A 108 17.97 9.95 -4.98
CA LEU A 108 18.01 11.40 -4.74
C LEU A 108 19.17 11.80 -3.82
N LEU A 109 19.52 10.93 -2.86
CA LEU A 109 20.62 11.19 -1.92
C LEU A 109 21.99 11.24 -2.62
N GLY A 110 22.14 10.60 -3.77
CA GLY A 110 23.36 10.62 -4.57
C GLY A 110 23.46 11.82 -5.52
N LEU A 111 22.41 12.62 -5.67
CA LEU A 111 22.40 13.75 -6.59
C LEU A 111 23.23 14.91 -6.05
N LYS A 112 24.15 15.40 -6.87
CA LYS A 112 24.99 16.55 -6.54
C LYS A 112 24.11 17.79 -6.38
N GLY A 113 24.24 18.46 -5.23
CA GLY A 113 23.52 19.70 -4.96
C GLY A 113 22.05 19.51 -4.60
N MET A 114 21.65 18.29 -4.19
CA MET A 114 20.32 18.05 -3.67
C MET A 114 20.14 18.71 -2.30
N ASP A 115 19.04 19.45 -2.14
CA ASP A 115 18.74 20.18 -0.91
C ASP A 115 18.50 19.25 0.28
N ASP A 116 18.98 19.68 1.45
CA ASP A 116 18.90 18.96 2.72
C ASP A 116 19.48 17.53 2.66
N VAL A 117 20.53 17.34 1.86
CA VAL A 117 21.37 16.15 1.86
C VAL A 117 22.77 16.54 2.31
N SER A 118 23.27 15.87 3.34
CA SER A 118 24.64 16.08 3.82
C SER A 118 25.54 14.95 3.38
N ALA A 119 26.78 15.28 3.04
CA ALA A 119 27.84 14.30 2.91
C ALA A 119 28.22 13.74 4.30
N THR A 120 28.75 12.51 4.31
CA THR A 120 29.51 11.99 5.46
C THR A 120 30.79 12.79 5.67
N HIS A 121 31.41 12.67 6.85
CA HIS A 121 32.61 13.43 7.19
C HIS A 121 33.74 13.34 6.13
N THR A 122 33.85 12.21 5.43
CA THR A 122 34.85 11.96 4.39
C THR A 122 34.34 12.18 2.97
N GLY A 123 33.05 12.46 2.78
CA GLY A 123 32.42 12.58 1.46
C GLY A 123 32.18 11.26 0.72
N LEU A 124 32.44 10.10 1.35
CA LEU A 124 32.26 8.77 0.73
C LEU A 124 30.79 8.30 0.71
N GLY A 125 29.88 9.08 1.28
CA GLY A 125 28.46 8.80 1.27
C GLY A 125 27.65 10.05 1.60
N SER A 126 26.33 9.91 1.57
CA SER A 126 25.39 10.99 1.87
C SER A 126 24.20 10.47 2.68
N TYR A 127 23.54 11.37 3.40
CA TYR A 127 22.36 11.07 4.20
C TYR A 127 21.40 12.28 4.22
N PRO A 128 20.08 12.03 4.36
CA PRO A 128 19.08 13.09 4.44
C PRO A 128 19.18 13.85 5.76
N LEU A 129 18.91 15.16 5.72
CA LEU A 129 18.72 16.03 6.89
C LEU A 129 17.24 16.26 7.23
N TYR A 130 16.35 15.58 6.52
CA TYR A 130 14.89 15.60 6.71
C TYR A 130 14.39 14.20 7.11
N ARG A 131 13.26 14.15 7.79
CA ARG A 131 12.61 12.90 8.18
C ARG A 131 11.89 12.30 6.98
N GLN A 132 12.10 11.01 6.73
CA GLN A 132 11.42 10.28 5.68
C GLN A 132 11.18 8.82 6.04
N ALA A 133 10.13 8.21 5.48
CA ALA A 133 9.83 6.80 5.65
C ALA A 133 8.98 6.24 4.49
N GLU A 134 8.91 4.91 4.38
CA GLU A 134 7.85 4.22 3.65
C GLU A 134 6.83 3.69 4.67
N VAL A 135 5.54 3.88 4.40
CA VAL A 135 4.46 3.47 5.30
C VAL A 135 3.42 2.65 4.57
N GLY A 136 2.75 1.76 5.29
CA GLY A 136 1.62 0.99 4.74
C GLY A 136 0.44 1.88 4.38
N PHE A 137 -0.50 1.33 3.63
CA PHE A 137 -1.70 2.03 3.20
C PHE A 137 -2.51 2.57 4.39
N SER A 138 -2.88 3.84 4.32
CA SER A 138 -3.72 4.53 5.31
C SER A 138 -4.96 5.16 4.65
N GLY A 139 -4.87 5.52 3.36
CA GLY A 139 -5.93 6.15 2.58
C GLY A 139 -5.92 7.67 2.73
N GLY A 140 -7.07 8.30 2.50
CA GLY A 140 -7.26 9.73 2.80
C GLY A 140 -6.88 10.72 1.71
N SER A 141 -6.55 10.25 0.50
CA SER A 141 -6.33 11.10 -0.69
C SER A 141 -6.69 10.34 -1.97
N ASP A 142 -6.61 10.98 -3.13
CA ASP A 142 -7.07 10.44 -4.42
C ASP A 142 -6.41 9.10 -4.81
N HIS A 143 -5.20 8.80 -4.30
CA HIS A 143 -4.51 7.52 -4.57
C HIS A 143 -5.36 6.31 -4.22
N MET A 144 -6.17 6.39 -3.16
CA MET A 144 -6.99 5.26 -2.73
C MET A 144 -8.02 4.86 -3.79
N ILE A 145 -8.50 5.82 -4.59
CA ILE A 145 -9.50 5.58 -5.65
C ILE A 145 -8.84 4.87 -6.83
N PHE A 146 -7.67 5.34 -7.25
CA PHE A 146 -6.90 4.70 -8.32
C PHE A 146 -6.43 3.30 -7.94
N ALA A 147 -5.97 3.14 -6.70
CA ALA A 147 -5.43 1.90 -6.16
C ALA A 147 -6.50 0.89 -5.72
N ASP A 148 -7.78 1.21 -5.82
CA ASP A 148 -8.84 0.21 -5.68
C ASP A 148 -8.66 -0.87 -6.75
N PRO A 149 -8.61 -2.18 -6.42
CA PRO A 149 -8.39 -3.25 -7.39
C PRO A 149 -9.42 -3.31 -8.53
N SER A 150 -10.63 -2.78 -8.34
CA SER A 150 -11.66 -2.67 -9.39
C SER A 150 -11.41 -1.51 -10.38
N VAL A 151 -10.58 -0.54 -10.01
CA VAL A 151 -10.04 0.52 -10.89
C VAL A 151 -8.71 0.06 -11.48
N GLY A 152 -7.84 -0.52 -10.64
CA GLY A 152 -6.67 -1.26 -11.06
C GLY A 152 -5.52 -0.39 -11.59
N VAL A 153 -5.36 0.82 -11.06
CA VAL A 153 -4.26 1.73 -11.41
C VAL A 153 -3.25 1.79 -10.25
N PRO A 154 -2.04 1.24 -10.42
CA PRO A 154 -0.97 1.36 -9.43
C PRO A 154 -0.65 2.83 -9.11
N MET A 155 -0.86 3.26 -7.87
CA MET A 155 -0.64 4.66 -7.48
C MET A 155 -0.20 4.78 -6.03
N PRO A 156 1.12 4.82 -5.73
CA PRO A 156 1.60 5.27 -4.43
C PRO A 156 1.28 6.76 -4.24
N MET A 157 1.35 7.19 -2.98
CA MET A 157 1.25 8.60 -2.61
C MET A 157 2.55 9.09 -1.99
N LEU A 158 2.96 10.29 -2.38
CA LEU A 158 3.94 11.08 -1.66
C LEU A 158 3.19 12.09 -0.80
N ILE A 159 3.44 12.06 0.52
CA ILE A 159 2.73 12.89 1.50
C ILE A 159 3.66 13.39 2.60
N GLN A 160 3.31 14.48 3.28
CA GLN A 160 3.84 14.78 4.61
C GLN A 160 2.78 14.60 5.69
N TRP A 161 3.13 13.86 6.74
CA TRP A 161 2.25 13.60 7.88
C TRP A 161 3.04 13.31 9.17
N PRO A 162 2.52 13.61 10.36
CA PRO A 162 1.33 14.42 10.65
C PRO A 162 1.57 15.92 10.51
N ASP A 163 0.56 16.67 10.08
CA ASP A 163 0.60 18.13 10.03
C ASP A 163 -0.24 18.77 11.14
N ARG A 164 0.41 19.59 11.97
CA ARG A 164 -0.25 20.36 13.03
C ARG A 164 -1.24 21.42 12.50
N PHE A 165 -1.07 21.88 11.28
CA PHE A 165 -1.90 22.93 10.67
C PHE A 165 -2.98 22.39 9.73
N TYR A 166 -3.04 21.07 9.54
CA TYR A 166 -4.01 20.37 8.69
C TYR A 166 -5.45 20.86 8.92
N HIS A 167 -6.13 21.24 7.84
CA HIS A 167 -7.51 21.75 7.87
C HIS A 167 -7.75 22.97 8.78
N THR A 168 -6.71 23.78 9.04
CA THR A 168 -6.84 25.03 9.82
C THR A 168 -6.53 26.26 8.99
N ALA A 169 -6.95 27.44 9.48
CA ALA A 169 -6.58 28.71 8.86
C ALA A 169 -5.07 29.06 8.99
N ALA A 170 -4.29 28.24 9.70
CA ALA A 170 -2.86 28.41 9.88
C ALA A 170 -2.02 27.67 8.82
N ASP A 171 -2.66 26.93 7.90
CA ASP A 171 -1.99 26.37 6.71
C ASP A 171 -1.73 27.48 5.67
N THR A 172 -0.71 28.28 5.95
CA THR A 172 -0.28 29.44 5.18
C THR A 172 1.07 29.18 4.50
N PRO A 173 1.44 29.91 3.43
CA PRO A 173 2.66 29.64 2.68
C PRO A 173 3.97 29.64 3.50
N ASP A 174 4.02 30.37 4.62
CA ASP A 174 5.17 30.35 5.56
C ASP A 174 5.33 29.02 6.32
N ARG A 175 4.36 28.09 6.23
CA ARG A 175 4.45 26.70 6.71
C ARG A 175 5.03 25.74 5.68
N THR A 176 5.36 26.24 4.49
CA THR A 176 5.98 25.44 3.43
C THR A 176 7.49 25.63 3.39
N ASP A 177 8.20 24.60 2.93
CA ASP A 177 9.64 24.59 2.70
C ASP A 177 9.92 24.43 1.19
N PRO A 178 10.55 25.43 0.54
CA PRO A 178 10.95 25.34 -0.87
C PRO A 178 11.85 24.14 -1.17
N HIS A 179 12.71 23.72 -0.25
CA HIS A 179 13.56 22.54 -0.45
C HIS A 179 12.70 21.26 -0.52
N SER A 180 11.67 21.17 0.33
CA SER A 180 10.71 20.06 0.26
C SER A 180 9.94 20.01 -1.05
N LEU A 181 9.46 21.16 -1.53
CA LEU A 181 8.83 21.26 -2.85
C LEU A 181 9.78 20.85 -3.98
N GLY A 182 11.05 21.27 -3.92
CA GLY A 182 12.09 20.89 -4.87
C GLY A 182 12.33 19.37 -4.91
N ARG A 183 12.43 18.73 -3.75
CA ARG A 183 12.54 17.26 -3.64
C ARG A 183 11.33 16.55 -4.23
N ALA A 184 10.12 16.99 -3.87
CA ALA A 184 8.88 16.39 -4.34
C ALA A 184 8.71 16.51 -5.86
N ALA A 185 8.94 17.71 -6.42
CA ALA A 185 8.85 17.94 -7.86
C ALA A 185 9.91 17.13 -8.63
N THR A 186 11.15 17.05 -8.11
CA THR A 186 12.22 16.24 -8.72
C THR A 186 11.86 14.77 -8.74
N LEU A 187 11.38 14.22 -7.62
CA LEU A 187 10.98 12.82 -7.54
C LEU A 187 9.79 12.52 -8.46
N ALA A 188 8.79 13.40 -8.49
CA ALA A 188 7.62 13.25 -9.35
C ALA A 188 7.99 13.28 -10.84
N ALA A 189 8.86 14.22 -11.24
CA ALA A 189 9.34 14.31 -12.62
C ALA A 189 10.12 13.05 -13.03
N ALA A 190 11.06 12.61 -12.18
CA ALA A 190 11.85 11.40 -12.43
C ALA A 190 10.98 10.15 -12.52
N TYR A 191 10.03 9.99 -11.58
CA TYR A 191 9.10 8.86 -11.55
C TYR A 191 8.24 8.80 -12.81
N ALA A 192 7.58 9.90 -13.14
CA ALA A 192 6.68 9.97 -14.29
C ALA A 192 7.44 9.75 -15.61
N TYR A 193 8.59 10.39 -15.78
CA TYR A 193 9.41 10.23 -16.98
C TYR A 193 9.97 8.81 -17.12
N TRP A 194 10.48 8.21 -16.04
CA TRP A 194 11.00 6.84 -16.06
C TRP A 194 9.93 5.86 -16.56
N LEU A 195 8.72 5.93 -15.99
CA LEU A 195 7.60 5.08 -16.43
C LEU A 195 7.21 5.31 -17.90
N ALA A 196 7.23 6.57 -18.32
CA ALA A 196 6.86 6.93 -19.67
C ALA A 196 7.92 6.50 -20.70
N ALA A 197 9.19 6.47 -20.32
CA ALA A 197 10.31 6.07 -21.17
C ALA A 197 10.58 4.54 -21.15
N ALA A 198 10.30 3.87 -20.03
CA ALA A 198 10.67 2.47 -19.79
C ALA A 198 10.24 1.52 -20.92
N GLY A 199 11.20 0.72 -21.39
CA GLY A 199 10.98 -0.40 -22.29
C GLY A 199 11.23 -1.74 -21.60
N THR A 200 11.54 -2.76 -22.39
CA THR A 200 11.80 -4.11 -21.91
C THR A 200 13.00 -4.19 -20.97
N GLN A 201 14.07 -3.44 -21.24
CA GLN A 201 15.28 -3.46 -20.41
C GLN A 201 15.01 -2.90 -19.02
N GLU A 202 14.33 -1.76 -18.94
CA GLU A 202 13.97 -1.09 -17.69
C GLU A 202 12.98 -1.93 -16.88
N ALA A 203 11.99 -2.52 -17.54
CA ALA A 203 11.03 -3.42 -16.89
C ALA A 203 11.72 -4.69 -16.34
N ALA A 204 12.67 -5.26 -17.08
CA ALA A 204 13.44 -6.41 -16.61
C ALA A 204 14.32 -6.05 -15.41
N TRP A 205 15.03 -4.91 -15.48
CA TRP A 205 15.81 -4.38 -14.36
C TRP A 205 14.94 -4.17 -13.11
N LEU A 206 13.77 -3.53 -13.26
CA LEU A 206 12.86 -3.30 -12.14
C LEU A 206 12.38 -4.61 -11.52
N GLY A 207 12.15 -5.66 -12.33
CA GLY A 207 11.85 -7.00 -11.81
C GLY A 207 12.96 -7.61 -10.94
N TYR A 208 14.23 -7.38 -11.29
CA TYR A 208 15.36 -7.78 -10.45
C TYR A 208 15.43 -6.96 -9.15
N GLU A 209 15.24 -5.63 -9.23
CA GLU A 209 15.20 -4.76 -8.06
C GLU A 209 14.06 -5.12 -7.10
N MET A 210 12.86 -5.37 -7.63
CA MET A 210 11.71 -5.84 -6.87
C MET A 210 12.02 -7.16 -6.16
N THR A 211 12.61 -8.12 -6.88
CA THR A 211 13.00 -9.41 -6.30
C THR A 211 14.07 -9.21 -5.22
N ALA A 212 15.07 -8.35 -5.43
CA ALA A 212 16.12 -8.06 -4.46
C ALA A 212 15.57 -7.51 -3.14
N ARG A 213 14.70 -6.49 -3.20
CA ARG A 213 14.03 -5.94 -2.02
C ARG A 213 13.11 -6.97 -1.35
N PHE A 214 12.43 -7.80 -2.14
CA PHE A 214 11.64 -8.92 -1.60
C PHE A 214 12.51 -9.92 -0.83
N LYS A 215 13.74 -10.21 -1.27
CA LYS A 215 14.67 -11.07 -0.52
C LYS A 215 14.96 -10.50 0.86
N THR A 216 15.26 -9.20 0.93
CA THR A 216 15.49 -8.51 2.20
C THR A 216 14.28 -8.63 3.12
N ARG A 217 13.07 -8.40 2.60
CA ARG A 217 11.82 -8.51 3.37
C ARG A 217 11.58 -9.93 3.89
N LEU A 218 11.80 -10.97 3.06
CA LEU A 218 11.64 -12.36 3.50
C LEU A 218 12.62 -12.73 4.60
N THR A 219 13.91 -12.42 4.43
CA THR A 219 14.93 -12.73 5.45
C THR A 219 14.68 -11.97 6.75
N GLN A 220 14.26 -10.70 6.69
CA GLN A 220 13.86 -9.95 7.89
C GLN A 220 12.64 -10.58 8.58
N THR A 221 11.66 -11.03 7.82
CA THR A 221 10.44 -11.69 8.36
C THR A 221 10.79 -13.01 9.03
N ALA A 222 11.61 -13.86 8.39
CA ALA A 222 12.07 -15.11 8.96
C ALA A 222 12.93 -14.87 10.21
N GLN A 223 13.85 -13.90 10.18
CA GLN A 223 14.65 -13.53 11.33
C GLN A 223 13.80 -13.03 12.51
N ALA A 224 12.74 -12.27 12.25
CA ALA A 224 11.83 -11.81 13.31
C ALA A 224 11.14 -12.99 14.02
N ALA A 225 10.66 -13.99 13.26
CA ALA A 225 10.09 -15.21 13.83
C ALA A 225 11.12 -16.03 14.64
N VAL A 226 12.37 -16.12 14.16
CA VAL A 226 13.47 -16.75 14.92
C VAL A 226 13.74 -16.00 16.23
N THR A 227 13.76 -14.67 16.20
CA THR A 227 13.93 -13.85 17.40
C THR A 227 12.76 -14.03 18.37
N GLU A 228 11.53 -14.09 17.87
CA GLU A 228 10.33 -14.36 18.68
C GLU A 228 10.40 -15.72 19.36
N ALA A 229 10.86 -16.76 18.66
CA ALA A 229 11.01 -18.11 19.19
C ALA A 229 11.92 -18.19 20.42
N LEU A 230 12.92 -17.30 20.55
CA LEU A 230 13.79 -17.24 21.74
C LEU A 230 13.02 -16.95 23.03
N SER A 231 11.89 -16.25 22.94
CA SER A 231 11.02 -15.91 24.07
C SER A 231 9.93 -16.93 24.36
N ARG A 232 9.91 -18.05 23.63
CA ARG A 232 8.92 -19.13 23.78
C ARG A 232 9.50 -20.24 24.65
N ASP A 233 8.67 -20.74 25.55
CA ASP A 233 9.06 -21.67 26.63
C ASP A 233 8.39 -23.04 26.52
N ASP A 234 7.56 -23.25 25.49
CA ASP A 234 6.82 -24.49 25.27
C ASP A 234 6.73 -24.83 23.78
N GLY A 235 6.48 -26.11 23.49
CA GLY A 235 6.41 -26.61 22.11
C GLY A 235 5.23 -26.06 21.31
N ALA A 236 4.09 -25.79 21.94
CA ALA A 236 2.90 -25.31 21.24
C ALA A 236 3.09 -23.87 20.74
N SER A 237 3.71 -23.01 21.54
CA SER A 237 4.03 -21.64 21.13
C SER A 237 5.12 -21.59 20.07
N LEU A 238 6.13 -22.46 20.12
CA LEU A 238 7.12 -22.62 19.03
C LEU A 238 6.48 -23.10 17.72
N ALA A 239 5.59 -24.09 17.79
CA ALA A 239 4.84 -24.58 16.63
C ALA A 239 3.95 -23.48 16.02
N GLN A 240 3.29 -22.68 16.87
CA GLN A 240 2.50 -21.53 16.44
C GLN A 240 3.35 -20.48 15.72
N THR A 241 4.53 -20.12 16.24
CA THR A 241 5.46 -19.19 15.57
C THR A 241 5.83 -19.64 14.16
N LEU A 242 6.08 -20.94 13.95
CA LEU A 242 6.37 -21.47 12.61
C LEU A 242 5.15 -21.47 11.69
N ALA A 243 3.97 -21.80 12.20
CA ALA A 243 2.74 -21.74 11.44
C ALA A 243 2.41 -20.30 11.01
N ASP A 244 2.62 -19.33 11.88
CA ASP A 244 2.44 -17.90 11.59
C ASP A 244 3.45 -17.40 10.57
N LEU A 245 4.72 -17.82 10.68
CA LEU A 245 5.73 -17.54 9.69
C LEU A 245 5.37 -18.11 8.32
N ASP A 246 4.96 -19.38 8.23
CA ASP A 246 4.58 -20.01 6.96
C ASP A 246 3.43 -19.25 6.28
N ARG A 247 2.35 -18.96 7.02
CA ARG A 247 1.24 -18.12 6.53
C ARG A 247 1.71 -16.75 6.05
N ARG A 248 2.60 -16.10 6.80
CA ARG A 248 3.13 -14.78 6.46
C ARG A 248 4.00 -14.83 5.20
N LEU A 249 4.89 -15.81 5.06
CA LEU A 249 5.73 -15.98 3.87
C LEU A 249 4.89 -16.31 2.64
N ALA A 250 3.86 -17.15 2.78
CA ALA A 250 2.92 -17.47 1.71
C ALA A 250 2.16 -16.21 1.23
N TYR A 251 1.66 -15.40 2.17
CA TYR A 251 1.04 -14.11 1.86
C TYR A 251 2.00 -13.17 1.11
N LEU A 252 3.21 -12.96 1.63
CA LEU A 252 4.20 -12.06 1.02
C LEU A 252 4.60 -12.53 -0.39
N LEU A 253 4.76 -13.84 -0.58
CA LEU A 253 5.07 -14.45 -1.87
C LEU A 253 3.95 -14.22 -2.88
N ASP A 254 2.70 -14.46 -2.49
CA ASP A 254 1.54 -14.25 -3.34
C ASP A 254 1.44 -12.78 -3.79
N ARG A 255 1.57 -11.83 -2.86
CA ARG A 255 1.58 -10.39 -3.17
C ARG A 255 2.76 -9.99 -4.06
N HIS A 256 3.95 -10.56 -3.85
CA HIS A 256 5.10 -10.30 -4.70
C HIS A 256 4.91 -10.82 -6.13
N LYS A 257 4.33 -12.02 -6.28
CA LYS A 257 4.02 -12.58 -7.60
C LYS A 257 3.02 -11.69 -8.36
N ALA A 258 1.97 -11.23 -7.68
CA ALA A 258 1.01 -10.28 -8.23
C ALA A 258 1.68 -8.96 -8.65
N ALA A 259 2.58 -8.42 -7.82
CA ALA A 259 3.35 -7.23 -8.15
C ALA A 259 4.24 -7.43 -9.39
N LEU A 260 4.98 -8.53 -9.49
CA LEU A 260 5.80 -8.86 -10.66
C LEU A 260 4.95 -8.96 -11.94
N ASP A 261 3.73 -9.50 -11.85
CA ASP A 261 2.83 -9.60 -13.00
C ASP A 261 2.44 -8.22 -13.57
N THR A 262 2.46 -7.17 -12.75
CA THR A 262 2.17 -5.79 -13.21
C THR A 262 3.26 -5.22 -14.13
N LEU A 263 4.47 -5.79 -14.17
CA LEU A 263 5.54 -5.37 -15.09
C LEU A 263 5.13 -5.51 -16.56
N ARG A 264 4.14 -6.35 -16.88
CA ARG A 264 3.56 -6.45 -18.24
C ARG A 264 2.98 -5.12 -18.74
N ARG A 265 2.58 -4.20 -17.84
CA ARG A 265 2.13 -2.85 -18.21
C ARG A 265 3.26 -1.99 -18.78
N LEU A 266 4.51 -2.25 -18.38
CA LEU A 266 5.71 -1.58 -18.90
C LEU A 266 6.29 -2.31 -20.12
N ALA A 267 6.30 -3.64 -20.10
CA ALA A 267 6.80 -4.45 -21.20
C ALA A 267 6.00 -5.76 -21.27
N PRO A 268 5.05 -5.88 -22.22
CA PRO A 268 4.24 -7.10 -22.37
C PRO A 268 5.08 -8.35 -22.70
N VAL A 269 6.24 -8.16 -23.34
CA VAL A 269 7.16 -9.23 -23.76
C VAL A 269 8.60 -8.94 -23.32
N GLY A 270 9.35 -10.01 -23.04
CA GLY A 270 10.78 -9.96 -22.71
C GLY A 270 11.12 -9.66 -21.25
N CYS A 271 10.12 -9.39 -20.39
CA CYS A 271 10.34 -9.30 -18.95
C CYS A 271 10.41 -10.72 -18.34
N PRO A 272 11.43 -11.06 -17.53
CA PRO A 272 11.63 -12.40 -16.97
C PRO A 272 10.71 -12.69 -15.77
N ILE A 273 9.41 -12.41 -15.88
CA ILE A 273 8.44 -12.53 -14.77
C ILE A 273 8.42 -13.95 -14.19
N ALA A 274 8.25 -14.98 -15.03
CA ALA A 274 8.17 -16.37 -14.55
C ALA A 274 9.46 -16.84 -13.85
N PRO A 275 10.67 -16.61 -14.40
CA PRO A 275 11.92 -16.86 -13.67
C PRO A 275 12.02 -16.14 -12.31
N LEU A 276 11.60 -14.87 -12.25
CA LEU A 276 11.63 -14.09 -11.00
C LEU A 276 10.64 -14.64 -9.97
N GLN A 277 9.43 -15.03 -10.39
CA GLN A 277 8.46 -15.69 -9.51
C GLN A 277 8.98 -17.03 -8.99
N ALA A 278 9.61 -17.85 -9.84
CA ALA A 278 10.20 -19.12 -9.42
C ALA A 278 11.36 -18.92 -8.41
N GLU A 279 12.17 -17.88 -8.58
CA GLU A 279 13.20 -17.49 -7.62
C GLU A 279 12.60 -17.07 -6.27
N ALA A 280 11.54 -16.27 -6.28
CA ALA A 280 10.83 -15.86 -5.08
C ALA A 280 10.25 -17.06 -4.30
N GLU A 281 9.67 -18.04 -5.00
CA GLU A 281 9.16 -19.28 -4.40
C GLU A 281 10.28 -20.12 -3.77
N ARG A 282 11.41 -20.25 -4.46
CA ARG A 282 12.59 -20.96 -3.95
C ARG A 282 13.11 -20.31 -2.67
N LEU A 283 13.16 -18.98 -2.65
CA LEU A 283 13.62 -18.24 -1.48
C LEU A 283 12.65 -18.39 -0.31
N ALA A 284 11.34 -18.22 -0.51
CA ALA A 284 10.35 -18.38 0.56
C ALA A 284 10.46 -19.77 1.24
N ARG A 285 10.59 -20.84 0.45
CA ARG A 285 10.80 -22.20 0.96
C ARG A 285 12.11 -22.31 1.76
N ARG A 286 13.18 -21.70 1.28
CA ARG A 286 14.49 -21.71 1.95
C ARG A 286 14.45 -20.96 3.29
N GLU A 287 13.87 -19.77 3.32
CA GLU A 287 13.82 -18.97 4.55
C GLU A 287 12.91 -19.61 5.61
N LEU A 288 11.81 -20.27 5.20
CA LEU A 288 10.99 -21.08 6.11
C LEU A 288 11.78 -22.26 6.71
N ALA A 289 12.51 -23.00 5.86
CA ALA A 289 13.34 -24.11 6.31
C ALA A 289 14.45 -23.64 7.28
N TRP A 290 15.11 -22.53 6.96
CA TRP A 290 16.13 -21.93 7.81
C TRP A 290 15.57 -21.50 9.17
N ALA A 291 14.39 -20.87 9.20
CA ALA A 291 13.74 -20.51 10.45
C ALA A 291 13.33 -21.75 11.26
N LYS A 292 12.83 -22.79 10.60
CA LYS A 292 12.50 -24.08 11.24
C LYS A 292 13.72 -24.70 11.93
N GLU A 293 14.89 -24.69 11.31
CA GLU A 293 16.13 -25.19 11.94
C GLU A 293 16.44 -24.45 13.24
N ALA A 294 16.29 -23.12 13.25
CA ALA A 294 16.53 -22.31 14.44
C ALA A 294 15.48 -22.53 15.55
N VAL A 295 14.21 -22.72 15.18
CA VAL A 295 13.12 -23.03 16.12
C VAL A 295 13.28 -24.45 16.69
N ASP A 296 13.66 -25.43 15.87
CA ASP A 296 13.94 -26.80 16.31
C ASP A 296 15.10 -26.82 17.31
N LEU A 297 16.15 -26.00 17.09
CA LEU A 297 17.24 -25.82 18.06
C LEU A 297 16.74 -25.27 19.40
N ARG A 298 15.83 -24.27 19.39
CA ARG A 298 15.20 -23.77 20.61
C ARG A 298 14.39 -24.86 21.31
N GLY A 299 13.62 -25.65 20.56
CA GLY A 299 12.89 -26.80 21.10
C GLY A 299 13.82 -27.82 21.78
N ALA A 300 14.99 -28.10 21.20
CA ALA A 300 15.99 -28.97 21.80
C ALA A 300 16.54 -28.41 23.13
N THR A 301 16.73 -27.09 23.25
CA THR A 301 17.14 -26.47 24.53
C THR A 301 16.10 -26.61 25.64
N LEU A 302 14.83 -26.82 25.27
CA LEU A 302 13.72 -27.08 26.16
C LEU A 302 13.48 -28.58 26.41
N SER A 303 14.37 -29.46 25.91
CA SER A 303 14.24 -30.92 25.99
C SER A 303 12.95 -31.46 25.35
N LEU A 304 12.48 -30.84 24.27
CA LEU A 304 11.32 -31.32 23.51
C LEU A 304 11.74 -32.40 22.49
N ASP A 305 11.00 -33.50 22.44
CA ASP A 305 11.14 -34.56 21.42
C ASP A 305 10.40 -34.17 20.11
N GLY A 306 10.71 -32.98 19.60
CA GLY A 306 10.06 -32.37 18.44
C GLY A 306 8.93 -31.40 18.79
N LEU A 307 8.48 -30.64 17.79
CA LEU A 307 7.38 -29.70 17.93
C LEU A 307 6.04 -30.41 17.71
N PRO A 308 5.02 -30.13 18.53
CA PRO A 308 3.66 -30.61 18.29
C PRO A 308 3.04 -29.93 17.06
N ASP A 309 1.85 -30.40 16.66
CA ASP A 309 1.03 -29.65 15.72
C ASP A 309 0.67 -28.27 16.30
N PRO A 310 0.59 -27.22 15.46
CA PRO A 310 0.19 -25.91 15.92
C PRO A 310 -1.25 -25.97 16.46
N PRO A 311 -1.55 -25.23 17.55
CA PRO A 311 -2.86 -25.25 18.16
C PRO A 311 -3.94 -24.83 17.16
N ARG A 312 -5.00 -25.64 17.06
CA ARG A 312 -6.17 -25.29 16.26
C ARG A 312 -7.08 -24.39 17.07
N HIS A 313 -7.26 -23.16 16.60
CA HIS A 313 -8.22 -22.23 17.19
C HIS A 313 -9.63 -22.52 16.65
N ALA A 314 -10.58 -22.75 17.56
CA ALA A 314 -11.98 -22.83 17.17
C ALA A 314 -12.45 -21.44 16.71
N LEU A 315 -13.10 -21.39 15.54
CA LEU A 315 -13.68 -20.15 15.03
C LEU A 315 -14.73 -19.63 16.00
N SER A 316 -14.66 -18.34 16.32
CA SER A 316 -15.73 -17.64 17.04
C SER A 316 -17.04 -17.67 16.24
N PRO A 317 -18.21 -17.43 16.85
CA PRO A 317 -19.48 -17.37 16.11
C PRO A 317 -19.46 -16.37 14.95
N ALA A 318 -18.81 -15.22 15.14
CA ALA A 318 -18.62 -14.22 14.09
C ALA A 318 -17.75 -14.75 12.92
N GLU A 319 -16.67 -15.46 13.23
CA GLU A 319 -15.80 -16.06 12.20
C GLU A 319 -16.48 -17.20 11.45
N GLN A 320 -17.26 -18.03 12.15
CA GLN A 320 -18.06 -19.07 11.51
C GLN A 320 -19.08 -18.46 10.54
N GLU A 321 -19.71 -17.36 10.92
CA GLU A 321 -20.61 -16.64 10.03
C GLU A 321 -19.86 -16.04 8.84
N ALA A 322 -18.75 -15.32 9.08
CA ALA A 322 -17.94 -14.69 8.04
C ALA A 322 -17.38 -15.71 7.03
N ALA A 323 -17.11 -16.95 7.45
CA ALA A 323 -16.66 -18.04 6.57
C ALA A 323 -17.72 -18.43 5.52
N GLY A 324 -19.01 -18.24 5.84
CA GLY A 324 -20.12 -18.57 4.93
C GLY A 324 -20.54 -17.45 3.99
N LEU A 325 -19.95 -16.26 4.10
CA LEU A 325 -20.38 -15.06 3.40
C LEU A 325 -19.35 -14.65 2.35
N ILE A 326 -19.73 -14.63 1.07
CA ILE A 326 -18.86 -14.20 -0.04
C ILE A 326 -19.36 -12.85 -0.57
N PRO A 327 -18.71 -11.72 -0.22
CA PRO A 327 -19.14 -10.40 -0.69
C PRO A 327 -18.75 -10.15 -2.15
N ARG A 328 -19.72 -9.72 -2.97
CA ARG A 328 -19.51 -9.27 -4.36
C ARG A 328 -19.95 -7.82 -4.53
N ARG A 329 -19.00 -6.95 -4.84
CA ARG A 329 -19.25 -5.52 -5.09
C ARG A 329 -20.10 -5.30 -6.34
N ARG A 330 -21.02 -4.34 -6.28
CA ARG A 330 -21.88 -3.95 -7.44
C ARG A 330 -21.35 -2.74 -8.22
N MET A 331 -20.37 -2.03 -7.66
CA MET A 331 -19.75 -0.87 -8.27
C MET A 331 -18.23 -0.89 -8.13
N ARG A 332 -17.56 -0.21 -9.06
CA ARG A 332 -16.12 0.04 -9.03
C ARG A 332 -15.78 1.21 -8.11
N GLY A 333 -14.56 1.22 -7.59
CA GLY A 333 -14.03 2.26 -6.72
C GLY A 333 -14.47 2.15 -5.25
N PRO A 334 -13.80 2.87 -4.35
CA PRO A 334 -14.05 2.77 -2.92
C PRO A 334 -15.44 3.29 -2.56
N ILE A 335 -16.05 2.68 -1.54
CA ILE A 335 -17.35 3.08 -1.02
C ILE A 335 -17.15 3.83 0.30
N TYR A 336 -17.42 5.13 0.30
CA TYR A 336 -17.43 5.92 1.51
C TYR A 336 -18.82 5.84 2.18
N LEU A 337 -18.99 4.88 3.09
CA LEU A 337 -20.25 4.59 3.77
C LEU A 337 -20.96 5.84 4.35
N PRO A 338 -20.27 6.86 4.93
CA PRO A 338 -20.93 8.07 5.43
C PRO A 338 -21.83 8.78 4.40
N HIS A 339 -21.53 8.71 3.10
CA HIS A 339 -22.39 9.27 2.06
C HIS A 339 -23.74 8.56 1.90
N TYR A 340 -23.85 7.32 2.39
CA TYR A 340 -25.03 6.48 2.24
C TYR A 340 -25.80 6.29 3.54
N LEU A 341 -25.26 6.71 4.69
CA LEU A 341 -25.91 6.52 5.99
C LEU A 341 -27.32 7.08 6.04
N GLY A 342 -27.60 8.19 5.34
CA GLY A 342 -28.96 8.77 5.28
C GLY A 342 -30.02 7.88 4.62
N ARG A 343 -29.62 6.81 3.93
CA ARG A 343 -30.52 5.81 3.33
C ARG A 343 -30.84 4.62 4.26
N LEU A 344 -30.14 4.51 5.39
CA LEU A 344 -30.38 3.49 6.41
C LEU A 344 -31.41 3.98 7.44
N ASP A 345 -32.09 3.05 8.10
CA ASP A 345 -32.97 3.37 9.23
C ASP A 345 -32.18 3.93 10.43
N GLU A 346 -32.89 4.41 11.45
CA GLU A 346 -32.26 4.97 12.65
C GLU A 346 -31.52 3.93 13.49
N GLU A 347 -32.04 2.70 13.53
CA GLU A 347 -31.45 1.61 14.32
C GLU A 347 -30.09 1.21 13.76
N ASP A 348 -29.98 1.00 12.45
CA ASP A 348 -28.74 0.68 11.75
C ASP A 348 -27.70 1.80 11.91
N ARG A 349 -28.12 3.06 11.76
CA ARG A 349 -27.23 4.21 11.94
C ARG A 349 -26.68 4.29 13.36
N GLU A 350 -27.53 4.08 14.35
CA GLU A 350 -27.12 4.15 15.75
C GLU A 350 -26.27 2.95 16.16
N ALA A 351 -26.58 1.75 15.65
CA ALA A 351 -25.76 0.56 15.81
C ALA A 351 -24.35 0.77 15.23
N TRP A 352 -24.25 1.29 14.00
CA TRP A 352 -22.97 1.64 13.37
C TRP A 352 -22.18 2.66 14.19
N ARG A 353 -22.81 3.75 14.65
CA ARG A 353 -22.14 4.75 15.50
C ARG A 353 -21.64 4.16 16.81
N ARG A 354 -22.44 3.32 17.46
CA ARG A 354 -22.10 2.69 18.73
C ARG A 354 -20.94 1.72 18.56
N LEU A 355 -20.94 0.95 17.47
CA LEU A 355 -19.86 0.08 17.06
C LEU A 355 -18.55 0.87 16.88
N LEU A 356 -18.57 1.95 16.11
CA LEU A 356 -17.39 2.80 15.89
C LEU A 356 -16.91 3.46 17.19
N LYS A 357 -17.83 3.98 18.02
CA LYS A 357 -17.49 4.61 19.31
C LYS A 357 -16.85 3.62 20.30
N ALA A 358 -17.19 2.33 20.22
CA ALA A 358 -16.57 1.29 21.03
C ALA A 358 -15.10 1.05 20.65
N ARG A 359 -14.69 1.41 19.43
CA ARG A 359 -13.30 1.33 18.97
C ARG A 359 -12.55 2.58 19.42
N LYS A 360 -11.39 2.38 20.05
CA LYS A 360 -10.60 3.45 20.69
C LYS A 360 -9.71 4.23 19.70
N ASP A 361 -9.65 3.79 18.45
CA ASP A 361 -8.84 4.42 17.42
C ASP A 361 -9.56 4.48 16.05
N MET A 362 -8.91 5.14 15.10
CA MET A 362 -9.42 5.42 13.77
C MET A 362 -9.09 4.31 12.76
N ALA A 363 -8.56 3.15 13.20
CA ALA A 363 -8.16 2.09 12.29
C ALA A 363 -9.34 1.53 11.47
N HIS A 364 -10.57 1.65 11.97
CA HIS A 364 -11.77 1.22 11.29
C HIS A 364 -11.94 1.83 9.88
N TYR A 365 -11.44 3.05 9.63
CA TYR A 365 -11.45 3.65 8.29
C TYR A 365 -10.61 2.81 7.32
N THR A 366 -9.36 2.52 7.67
CA THR A 366 -8.45 1.73 6.84
C THR A 366 -8.91 0.28 6.72
N LEU A 367 -9.34 -0.35 7.82
CA LEU A 367 -9.78 -1.76 7.82
C LEU A 367 -10.98 -2.01 6.89
N THR A 368 -11.98 -1.12 6.91
CA THR A 368 -13.17 -1.27 6.05
C THR A 368 -12.87 -1.04 4.57
N ILE A 369 -11.95 -0.11 4.25
CA ILE A 369 -11.48 0.13 2.87
C ILE A 369 -10.68 -1.07 2.37
N LEU A 370 -9.71 -1.56 3.13
CA LEU A 370 -8.91 -2.73 2.75
C LEU A 370 -9.79 -3.96 2.54
N ALA A 371 -10.73 -4.22 3.45
CA ALA A 371 -11.64 -5.33 3.31
C ALA A 371 -12.49 -5.22 2.03
N LEU A 372 -12.96 -4.02 1.68
CA LEU A 372 -13.66 -3.78 0.41
C LEU A 372 -12.77 -4.06 -0.81
N TYR A 373 -11.47 -3.76 -0.75
CA TYR A 373 -10.54 -4.03 -1.85
C TYR A 373 -10.32 -5.53 -2.10
N TRP A 374 -10.44 -6.35 -1.07
CA TRP A 374 -10.37 -7.81 -1.18
C TRP A 374 -11.69 -8.49 -1.56
N ALA A 375 -12.81 -7.74 -1.58
CA ALA A 375 -14.15 -8.26 -1.91
C ALA A 375 -14.36 -8.42 -3.42
N ASP A 376 -13.74 -9.45 -3.98
CA ASP A 376 -13.76 -9.80 -5.41
C ASP A 376 -14.90 -10.74 -5.82
N GLY A 377 -15.79 -11.11 -4.89
CA GLY A 377 -16.84 -12.09 -5.12
C GLY A 377 -16.35 -13.54 -5.18
N GLN A 378 -15.11 -13.82 -4.79
CA GLN A 378 -14.56 -15.19 -4.70
C GLN A 378 -14.17 -15.56 -3.27
N ARG A 379 -13.64 -14.60 -2.50
CA ARG A 379 -13.22 -14.82 -1.12
C ARG A 379 -14.39 -14.68 -0.15
N SER A 380 -14.43 -15.56 0.85
CA SER A 380 -15.25 -15.39 2.03
C SER A 380 -14.81 -14.17 2.83
N LEU A 381 -15.72 -13.63 3.65
CA LEU A 381 -15.41 -12.50 4.52
C LEU A 381 -14.36 -12.87 5.58
N LEU A 382 -14.27 -14.15 5.97
CA LEU A 382 -13.21 -14.64 6.85
C LEU A 382 -11.84 -14.59 6.16
N GLU A 383 -11.73 -15.07 4.92
CA GLU A 383 -10.49 -14.96 4.14
C GLU A 383 -10.08 -13.51 3.91
N ILE A 384 -11.06 -12.61 3.69
CA ILE A 384 -10.82 -11.17 3.60
C ILE A 384 -10.27 -10.62 4.93
N ALA A 385 -10.84 -11.02 6.07
CA ALA A 385 -10.35 -10.62 7.38
C ALA A 385 -8.90 -11.10 7.62
N ASP A 386 -8.58 -12.32 7.21
CA ASP A 386 -7.22 -12.87 7.31
C ASP A 386 -6.24 -12.06 6.45
N LEU A 387 -6.62 -11.65 5.24
CA LEU A 387 -5.78 -10.82 4.36
C LEU A 387 -5.56 -9.41 4.93
N VAL A 388 -6.61 -8.79 5.48
CA VAL A 388 -6.50 -7.49 6.17
C VAL A 388 -5.60 -7.58 7.39
N GLU A 389 -5.69 -8.67 8.16
CA GLU A 389 -4.82 -8.92 9.30
C GLU A 389 -3.36 -9.12 8.86
N MET A 390 -3.11 -9.84 7.77
CA MET A 390 -1.76 -9.98 7.21
C MET A 390 -1.20 -8.62 6.77
N GLU A 391 -2.00 -7.74 6.18
CA GLU A 391 -1.56 -6.42 5.74
C GLU A 391 -1.28 -5.47 6.92
N THR A 392 -2.17 -5.44 7.92
CA THR A 392 -2.21 -4.39 8.95
C THR A 392 -1.77 -4.84 10.35
N GLY A 393 -1.71 -6.14 10.60
CA GLY A 393 -1.56 -6.72 11.95
C GLY A 393 -2.80 -6.56 12.83
N ARG A 394 -3.96 -6.18 12.27
CA ARG A 394 -5.20 -5.94 13.02
C ARG A 394 -6.37 -6.75 12.45
N ARG A 395 -7.13 -7.37 13.35
CA ARG A 395 -8.31 -8.19 13.05
C ARG A 395 -9.54 -7.64 13.77
N ASP A 396 -10.63 -7.40 13.03
CA ASP A 396 -11.92 -6.98 13.59
C ASP A 396 -13.08 -7.55 12.74
N VAL A 397 -13.34 -8.85 12.90
CA VAL A 397 -14.35 -9.56 12.10
C VAL A 397 -15.76 -9.02 12.34
N GLU A 398 -16.07 -8.58 13.56
CA GLU A 398 -17.36 -7.96 13.90
C GLU A 398 -17.58 -6.67 13.09
N LEU A 399 -16.57 -5.79 13.03
CA LEU A 399 -16.62 -4.56 12.24
C LEU A 399 -16.90 -4.87 10.77
N LEU A 400 -16.17 -5.84 10.20
CA LEU A 400 -16.31 -6.20 8.81
C LEU A 400 -17.70 -6.79 8.52
N LEU A 401 -18.21 -7.69 9.37
CA LEU A 401 -19.56 -8.24 9.24
C LEU A 401 -20.62 -7.14 9.20
N VAL A 402 -20.59 -6.22 10.17
CA VAL A 402 -21.56 -5.11 10.22
C VAL A 402 -21.40 -4.23 8.98
N TYR A 403 -20.17 -3.85 8.63
CA TYR A 403 -19.89 -3.01 7.47
C TYR A 403 -20.45 -3.61 6.17
N PHE A 404 -20.14 -4.88 5.85
CA PHE A 404 -20.60 -5.53 4.62
C PHE A 404 -22.12 -5.75 4.61
N ARG A 405 -22.75 -6.03 5.76
CA ARG A 405 -24.22 -6.10 5.86
C ARG A 405 -24.87 -4.76 5.56
N LEU A 406 -24.31 -3.65 6.05
CA LEU A 406 -24.80 -2.31 5.72
C LEU A 406 -24.67 -2.03 4.23
N LEU A 407 -23.54 -2.40 3.60
CA LEU A 407 -23.38 -2.28 2.15
C LEU A 407 -24.41 -3.09 1.38
N ALA A 408 -24.73 -4.31 1.83
CA ALA A 408 -25.74 -5.15 1.23
C ALA A 408 -27.16 -4.56 1.39
N LYS A 409 -27.52 -4.06 2.57
CA LYS A 409 -28.80 -3.33 2.80
C LYS A 409 -28.94 -2.09 1.90
N LEU A 410 -27.82 -1.46 1.56
CA LEU A 410 -27.76 -0.28 0.69
C LEU A 410 -27.76 -0.62 -0.81
N ASP A 411 -27.82 -1.90 -1.18
CA ASP A 411 -27.77 -2.38 -2.56
C ASP A 411 -26.45 -2.00 -3.28
N LEU A 412 -25.35 -1.89 -2.51
CA LEU A 412 -23.99 -1.60 -3.01
C LEU A 412 -23.15 -2.87 -3.16
N LEU A 413 -23.64 -3.98 -2.59
CA LEU A 413 -22.97 -5.27 -2.50
C LEU A 413 -23.99 -6.40 -2.49
N ASP A 414 -23.67 -7.50 -3.15
CA ASP A 414 -24.45 -8.74 -3.09
C ASP A 414 -23.69 -9.80 -2.28
N TRP A 415 -24.41 -10.69 -1.62
CA TRP A 415 -23.85 -11.95 -1.13
C TRP A 415 -23.93 -13.01 -2.23
N GLN A 416 -22.82 -13.67 -2.55
CA GLN A 416 -22.90 -14.92 -3.29
C GLN A 416 -23.23 -16.07 -2.34
N GLU A 417 -24.14 -16.95 -2.73
CA GLU A 417 -24.32 -18.23 -2.05
C GLU A 417 -22.99 -18.99 -2.10
N GLY A 418 -22.38 -19.20 -0.93
CA GLY A 418 -21.12 -19.90 -0.81
C GLY A 418 -21.21 -21.30 -1.42
N LYS A 419 -20.10 -21.79 -1.98
CA LYS A 419 -19.97 -23.23 -2.23
C LYS A 419 -20.16 -23.94 -0.90
N THR A 420 -21.31 -24.57 -0.69
CA THR A 420 -21.51 -25.48 0.43
C THR A 420 -20.39 -26.52 0.38
N ASN A 421 -19.41 -26.40 1.28
CA ASN A 421 -18.43 -27.47 1.50
C ASN A 421 -19.25 -28.68 1.96
N ARG A 422 -19.41 -29.66 1.07
CA ARG A 422 -19.77 -31.01 1.49
C ARG A 422 -18.62 -31.49 2.38
N ILE A 423 -18.96 -31.68 3.65
CA ILE A 423 -18.14 -32.22 4.73
C ILE A 423 -17.39 -33.46 4.28
#